data_AF-A0A7Z0D012-F1
#
_entry.id   AF-A0A7Z0D012-F1
#
_cell.length_a   1.000
_cell.length_b   1.000
_cell.length_c   1.000
_cell.angle_alpha   90.00
_cell.angle_beta   90.00
_cell.angle_gamma   90.00
#
_symmetry.space_group_name_H-M   'P 1'
#
loop_
_entity.id
_entity.type
_entity.pdbx_description
1 polymer ?
#
loop_
_entity_poly.entity_id
_entity_poly.type
_entity_poly.pdbx_seq_one_letter_code
_entity_poly.pdbx_strand_id
1 'polypeptide(L)'
;MSNEYDNQLIESVTVRRRRLGAALLYGSNPQHRRWVDGVRRFIFSIVVAAVIGAGCVGFSFVSNLIKSQPQLGSRSAPAATPTNPDTASPHATGPVGD
;
A
#
# COMPACT_ATOMS: atom_id res chain seq x y z
N MET A 1 -3.40 45.81 -36.73
CA MET A 1 -2.07 45.87 -36.09
C MET A 1 -2.08 45.35 -34.64
N SER A 2 -3.23 45.32 -33.94
CA SER A 2 -3.37 44.77 -32.57
C SER A 2 -3.24 43.24 -32.48
N ASN A 3 -3.78 42.50 -33.45
CA ASN A 3 -3.77 41.02 -33.44
C ASN A 3 -2.36 40.41 -33.43
N GLU A 4 -1.38 41.07 -34.04
CA GLU A 4 0.01 40.59 -34.08
C GLU A 4 0.70 40.74 -32.71
N TYR A 5 0.31 41.79 -31.96
CA TYR A 5 0.82 42.06 -30.62
C TYR A 5 0.30 41.03 -29.60
N ASP A 6 -0.99 40.68 -29.71
CA ASP A 6 -1.59 39.63 -28.88
C ASP A 6 -1.00 38.25 -29.21
N ASN A 7 -0.70 37.97 -30.48
CA ASN A 7 -0.07 36.71 -30.88
C ASN A 7 1.36 36.58 -30.30
N GLN A 8 2.15 37.66 -30.32
CA GLN A 8 3.47 37.70 -29.66
C GLN A 8 3.37 37.54 -28.14
N LEU A 9 2.32 38.09 -27.51
CA LEU A 9 2.07 37.92 -26.08
C LEU A 9 1.68 36.47 -25.74
N ILE A 10 0.81 35.86 -26.53
CA ILE A 10 0.39 34.47 -26.38
C ILE A 10 1.60 33.56 -26.54
N GLU A 11 2.41 33.75 -27.57
CA GLU A 11 3.56 32.89 -27.85
C GLU A 11 4.60 32.96 -26.71
N SER A 12 4.88 34.17 -26.18
CA SER A 12 5.82 34.37 -25.06
C SER A 12 5.29 33.82 -23.72
N VAL A 13 4.00 34.01 -23.39
CA VAL A 13 3.40 33.47 -22.17
C VAL A 13 3.29 31.95 -22.23
N THR A 14 3.00 31.39 -23.40
CA THR A 14 2.90 29.93 -23.58
C THR A 14 4.25 29.27 -23.38
N VAL A 15 5.35 29.87 -23.86
CA VAL A 15 6.72 29.38 -23.60
C VAL A 15 7.07 29.48 -22.13
N ARG A 16 6.73 30.60 -21.46
CA ARG A 16 7.02 30.78 -20.03
C ARG A 16 6.21 29.82 -19.15
N ARG A 17 4.92 29.63 -19.45
CA ARG A 17 4.07 28.63 -18.76
C ARG A 17 4.53 27.21 -19.02
N ARG A 18 4.95 26.86 -20.24
CA ARG A 18 5.48 25.53 -20.53
C ARG A 18 6.80 25.28 -19.81
N ARG A 19 7.69 26.28 -19.73
CA ARG A 19 8.94 26.19 -18.96
C ARG A 19 8.69 26.09 -17.46
N LEU A 20 7.75 26.86 -16.91
CA LEU A 20 7.36 26.77 -15.50
C LEU A 20 6.61 25.47 -15.20
N GLY A 21 5.71 25.04 -16.08
CA GLY A 21 5.00 23.77 -15.98
C GLY A 21 5.97 22.60 -16.01
N ALA A 22 6.94 22.60 -16.92
CA ALA A 22 8.00 21.61 -16.95
C ALA A 22 8.95 21.75 -15.74
N ALA A 23 9.23 22.95 -15.23
CA ALA A 23 10.06 23.10 -14.03
C ALA A 23 9.34 22.72 -12.73
N LEU A 24 8.01 22.86 -12.66
CA LEU A 24 7.20 22.47 -11.50
C LEU A 24 6.84 20.99 -11.55
N LEU A 25 6.47 20.47 -12.72
CA LEU A 25 6.26 19.03 -12.91
C LEU A 25 7.57 18.26 -12.96
N TYR A 26 8.73 18.86 -13.24
CA TYR A 26 9.97 18.12 -13.49
C TYR A 26 11.24 18.64 -12.79
N GLY A 27 11.20 19.79 -12.11
CA GLY A 27 12.23 20.32 -11.20
C GLY A 27 13.67 20.31 -11.72
N SER A 28 14.16 21.44 -12.25
CA SER A 28 15.56 21.71 -12.67
C SER A 28 16.24 20.59 -13.48
N ASN A 29 16.53 20.87 -14.75
CA ASN A 29 16.89 19.87 -15.76
C ASN A 29 18.36 19.37 -15.64
N PRO A 30 18.60 18.21 -14.98
CA PRO A 30 19.40 17.11 -15.55
C PRO A 30 18.66 15.75 -15.55
N GLN A 31 17.36 15.75 -15.25
CA GLN A 31 16.64 14.60 -14.70
C GLN A 31 15.72 13.88 -15.71
N HIS A 32 15.83 14.11 -17.02
CA HIS A 32 14.89 13.53 -18.00
C HIS A 32 14.78 12.00 -17.90
N ARG A 33 15.90 11.29 -17.76
CA ARG A 33 15.92 9.80 -17.67
C ARG A 33 15.43 9.26 -16.32
N ARG A 34 15.77 9.93 -15.21
CA ARG A 34 15.33 9.51 -13.87
C ARG A 34 13.83 9.70 -13.64
N TRP A 35 13.23 10.68 -14.30
CA TRP A 35 11.78 10.88 -14.21
C TRP A 35 10.98 9.85 -15.00
N VAL A 36 11.38 9.46 -16.22
CA VAL A 36 10.69 8.34 -16.89
C VAL A 36 10.81 7.05 -16.08
N ASP A 37 11.97 6.81 -15.44
CA ASP A 37 12.14 5.67 -14.54
C ASP A 37 11.29 5.77 -13.26
N GLY A 38 11.19 6.96 -12.67
CA GLY A 38 10.37 7.24 -11.48
C GLY A 38 8.87 7.14 -11.75
N VAL A 39 8.39 7.73 -12.86
CA VAL A 39 7.01 7.63 -13.32
C VAL A 39 6.67 6.17 -13.64
N ARG A 40 7.56 5.45 -14.33
CA ARG A 40 7.35 4.02 -14.60
C ARG A 40 7.26 3.19 -13.32
N ARG A 41 8.09 3.50 -12.30
CA ARG A 41 7.99 2.86 -10.98
C ARG A 41 6.70 3.21 -10.25
N PHE A 42 6.24 4.45 -10.34
CA PHE A 42 4.96 4.87 -9.75
C PHE A 42 3.78 4.13 -10.38
N ILE A 43 3.71 4.09 -11.72
CA ILE A 43 2.67 3.33 -12.44
C ILE A 43 2.77 1.85 -12.10
N PHE A 44 3.97 1.27 -12.05
CA PHE A 44 4.17 -0.11 -11.65
C PHE A 44 3.65 -0.37 -10.23
N SER A 45 3.92 0.53 -9.27
CA SER A 45 3.40 0.43 -7.90
C SER A 45 1.87 0.45 -7.85
N ILE A 46 1.23 1.31 -8.65
CA ILE A 46 -0.24 1.37 -8.74
C ILE A 46 -0.80 0.06 -9.28
N VAL A 47 -0.21 -0.46 -10.35
CA VAL A 47 -0.64 -1.74 -10.95
C VAL A 47 -0.47 -2.88 -9.95
N VAL A 48 0.65 -2.96 -9.24
CA VAL A 48 0.88 -3.97 -8.19
C VAL A 48 -0.15 -3.86 -7.08
N ALA A 49 -0.43 -2.66 -6.57
CA ALA A 49 -1.44 -2.44 -5.53
C ALA A 49 -2.84 -2.86 -6.00
N ALA A 50 -3.20 -2.56 -7.25
CA ALA A 50 -4.47 -2.96 -7.84
C ALA A 50 -4.58 -4.49 -7.98
N VAL A 51 -3.52 -5.16 -8.42
CA VAL A 51 -3.48 -6.63 -8.53
C VAL A 51 -3.60 -7.28 -7.16
N ILE A 52 -2.92 -6.77 -6.14
CA ILE A 52 -3.04 -7.26 -4.76
C ILE A 52 -4.47 -7.07 -4.25
N GLY A 53 -5.06 -5.90 -4.49
CA GLY A 53 -6.46 -5.61 -4.15
C GLY A 53 -7.42 -6.61 -4.81
N ALA A 54 -7.30 -6.80 -6.13
CA ALA A 54 -8.13 -7.73 -6.89
C ALA A 54 -7.93 -9.19 -6.42
N GLY A 55 -6.68 -9.60 -6.18
CA GLY A 55 -6.34 -10.93 -5.69
C GLY A 55 -6.91 -11.21 -4.30
N CYS A 56 -6.84 -10.24 -3.38
CA CYS A 56 -7.37 -10.38 -2.02
C CYS A 56 -8.89 -10.51 -2.00
N VAL A 57 -9.59 -9.70 -2.80
CA VAL A 57 -11.04 -9.76 -2.95
C VAL A 57 -11.47 -11.09 -3.58
N GLY A 58 -10.76 -11.54 -4.63
CA GLY A 58 -11.04 -12.83 -5.28
C GLY A 58 -10.79 -14.04 -4.38
N PHE A 59 -9.68 -14.04 -3.63
CA PHE A 59 -9.35 -15.12 -2.70
C PHE A 59 -10.34 -15.22 -1.54
N SER A 60 -10.88 -14.09 -1.08
CA SER A 60 -11.96 -14.08 -0.07
C SER A 60 -13.23 -14.76 -0.60
N PHE A 61 -13.61 -14.52 -1.85
CA PHE A 61 -14.78 -15.16 -2.46
C PHE A 61 -14.60 -16.68 -2.60
N VAL A 62 -13.45 -17.11 -3.11
CA VAL A 62 -13.11 -18.54 -3.28
C VAL A 62 -13.03 -19.23 -1.91
N SER A 63 -12.37 -18.61 -0.93
CA SER A 63 -12.28 -19.16 0.43
C SER A 63 -13.65 -19.32 1.10
N ASN A 64 -14.60 -18.42 0.85
CA ASN A 64 -15.95 -18.51 1.42
C ASN A 64 -16.75 -19.66 0.76
N LEU A 65 -16.54 -19.89 -0.54
CA LEU A 65 -17.13 -21.02 -1.24
C LEU A 65 -16.54 -22.37 -0.78
N ILE A 66 -15.23 -22.44 -0.53
CA ILE A 66 -14.57 -23.66 0.01
C ILE A 66 -14.91 -23.90 1.49
N LYS A 67 -15.03 -22.86 2.33
CA LYS A 67 -15.45 -23.00 3.74
C LYS A 67 -16.91 -23.45 3.90
N SER A 68 -17.72 -23.35 2.84
CA SER A 68 -19.06 -23.92 2.79
C SER A 68 -19.03 -25.45 2.66
N GLN A 69 -17.87 -26.07 2.41
CA GLN A 69 -17.63 -27.48 2.70
C GLN A 69 -17.30 -27.61 4.20
N PRO A 70 -18.06 -28.39 4.99
CA PRO A 70 -17.96 -28.40 6.44
C PRO A 70 -16.55 -28.76 6.93
N GLN A 71 -15.84 -27.73 7.40
CA GLN A 71 -15.06 -27.71 8.65
C GLN A 71 -14.16 -28.93 8.95
N LEU A 72 -13.16 -29.21 8.10
CA LEU A 72 -12.01 -30.04 8.53
C LEU A 72 -10.64 -29.32 8.49
N GLY A 73 -10.53 -28.12 7.91
CA GLY A 73 -9.22 -27.63 7.45
C GLY A 73 -8.59 -26.40 8.09
N SER A 74 -9.31 -25.52 8.80
CA SER A 74 -8.72 -24.19 9.12
C SER A 74 -9.15 -23.61 10.46
N ARG A 75 -8.69 -24.26 11.52
CA ARG A 75 -8.53 -23.65 12.84
C ARG A 75 -7.18 -22.96 12.91
N SER A 76 -7.11 -21.73 12.41
CA SER A 76 -5.97 -20.84 12.66
C SER A 76 -6.51 -19.46 13.02
N ALA A 77 -6.96 -19.34 14.27
CA ALA A 77 -7.15 -18.05 14.90
C ALA A 77 -5.76 -17.54 15.36
N PRO A 78 -5.40 -16.27 15.12
CA PRO A 78 -4.23 -15.68 15.74
C PRO A 78 -4.52 -15.55 17.24
N ALA A 79 -3.73 -16.25 18.06
CA ALA A 79 -3.78 -16.12 19.50
C ALA A 79 -3.30 -14.72 19.91
N ALA A 80 -4.23 -13.89 20.36
CA ALA A 80 -3.95 -12.67 21.11
C ALA A 80 -4.39 -12.89 22.57
N THR A 81 -3.39 -13.12 23.43
CA THR A 81 -3.19 -12.77 24.88
C THR A 81 -4.37 -12.23 25.68
N PRO A 82 -4.57 -12.54 27.00
CA PRO A 82 -3.55 -12.34 28.06
C PRO A 82 -3.66 -13.22 29.34
N THR A 83 -2.76 -12.96 30.30
CA THR A 83 -2.88 -13.27 31.75
C THR A 83 -2.32 -14.62 32.23
N ASN A 84 -1.12 -14.56 32.79
CA ASN A 84 -0.55 -15.56 33.69
C ASN A 84 -1.31 -15.55 35.02
N PRO A 85 -1.87 -16.68 35.50
CA PRO A 85 -2.12 -16.90 36.91
C PRO A 85 -1.07 -17.89 37.40
N ASP A 86 0.15 -17.42 37.66
CA ASP A 86 1.16 -18.23 38.37
C ASP A 86 0.93 -18.17 39.89
N THR A 87 -0.33 -18.37 40.28
CA THR A 87 -0.76 -18.69 41.64
C THR A 87 -1.35 -20.08 41.59
N ALA A 88 -0.49 -21.10 41.57
CA ALA A 88 -0.72 -22.40 42.19
C ALA A 88 0.47 -23.31 41.85
N SER A 89 1.56 -23.14 42.59
CA SER A 89 2.57 -24.20 42.73
C SER A 89 1.92 -25.38 43.47
N PRO A 90 1.79 -26.58 42.87
CA PRO A 90 1.50 -27.78 43.62
C PRO A 90 2.84 -28.40 44.03
N HIS A 91 3.04 -28.71 45.31
CA HIS A 91 3.83 -29.86 45.81
C HIS A 91 4.52 -29.58 47.16
N ALA A 92 3.91 -30.10 48.22
CA ALA A 92 4.55 -30.66 49.44
C ALA A 92 3.39 -31.19 50.32
N THR A 93 2.87 -32.40 50.08
CA THR A 93 3.34 -33.65 50.69
C THR A 93 3.56 -33.50 52.19
N GLY A 94 2.49 -33.65 52.98
CA GLY A 94 2.60 -33.83 54.43
C GLY A 94 3.01 -35.26 54.78
N PRO A 95 3.54 -35.48 56.00
CA PRO A 95 3.46 -36.76 56.66
C PRO A 95 2.64 -36.71 57.96
N VAL A 96 2.15 -37.90 58.27
CA VAL A 96 1.28 -38.38 59.34
C VAL A 96 2.04 -38.52 60.68
N GLY A 97 1.35 -38.33 61.81
CA GLY A 97 1.53 -39.17 63.02
C GLY A 97 2.11 -38.53 64.28
N ASP A 98 1.30 -38.61 65.35
CA ASP A 98 1.52 -38.41 66.80
C ASP A 98 1.89 -37.02 67.37
#